data_AF-A0A4R2PRZ5-F1
#
_entry.id   AF-A0A4R2PRZ5-F1
#
_cell.length_a   1.000
_cell.length_b   1.000
_cell.length_c   1.000
_cell.angle_alpha   90.00
_cell.angle_beta   90.00
_cell.angle_gamma   90.00
#
_symmetry.space_group_name_H-M   'P 1'
#
loop_
_entity.id
_entity.type
_entity.pdbx_description
1 polymer ?
#
loop_
_entity_poly.entity_id
_entity_poly.type
_entity_poly.pdbx_seq_one_letter_code
_entity_poly.pdbx_strand_id
1 'polypeptide(L)'
;MKLGLAVTVYLLSTALVQAEVNAVITDGRAPFAEGVLTGYVVQARGRVVCKNPYAIGRYISCKNEVTVGGTKYRAPREKPVWADTNGVLGAMIVIGSKGNEICKNPVVYNQFRGSSSFIACED
;
A
#
# COMPACT_ATOMS: atom_id res chain seq x y z
N MET A 1 0.03 62.27 -19.21
CA MET A 1 -0.32 61.16 -18.30
C MET A 1 0.00 59.85 -19.01
N LYS A 2 0.99 59.07 -18.53
CA LYS A 2 1.41 57.80 -19.13
C LYS A 2 0.81 56.66 -18.30
N LEU A 3 -0.09 55.86 -18.91
CA LEU A 3 -0.64 54.65 -18.29
C LEU A 3 0.44 53.55 -18.30
N GLY A 4 0.73 53.01 -17.12
CA GLY A 4 1.61 51.86 -16.93
C GLY A 4 0.89 50.55 -17.25
N LEU A 5 1.60 49.65 -17.94
CA LEU A 5 1.17 48.27 -18.15
C LEU A 5 1.82 47.41 -17.06
N ALA A 6 1.04 46.94 -16.09
CA ALA A 6 1.50 45.97 -15.11
C ALA A 6 1.27 44.56 -15.67
N VAL A 7 2.34 43.83 -15.93
CA VAL A 7 2.29 42.43 -16.35
C VAL A 7 2.31 41.55 -15.10
N THR A 8 1.17 40.96 -14.76
CA THR A 8 1.04 40.02 -13.64
C THR A 8 1.42 38.62 -14.12
N VAL A 9 2.62 38.15 -13.73
CA VAL A 9 3.07 36.78 -13.97
C VAL A 9 2.47 35.88 -12.89
N TYR A 10 1.50 35.05 -13.26
CA TYR A 10 0.96 34.01 -12.40
C TYR A 10 1.90 32.80 -12.40
N LEU A 11 2.70 32.65 -11.33
CA LEU A 11 3.39 31.40 -11.02
C LEU A 11 2.36 30.35 -10.56
N LEU A 12 2.00 29.43 -11.44
CA LEU A 12 1.24 28.23 -11.07
C LEU A 12 2.19 27.26 -10.34
N SER A 13 2.10 27.22 -9.01
CA SER A 13 2.75 26.21 -8.19
C SER A 13 1.95 24.90 -8.26
N THR A 14 2.45 23.90 -8.97
CA THR A 14 1.94 22.52 -8.89
C THR A 14 2.41 21.90 -7.57
N ALA A 15 1.53 21.80 -6.59
CA ALA A 15 1.82 21.06 -5.37
C ALA A 15 1.84 19.56 -5.69
N LEU A 16 3.04 18.96 -5.64
CA LEU A 16 3.20 17.51 -5.61
C LEU A 16 2.71 17.02 -4.25
N VAL A 17 1.51 16.43 -4.20
CA VAL A 17 1.01 15.74 -3.00
C VAL A 17 1.82 14.46 -2.85
N GLN A 18 2.85 14.47 -2.01
CA GLN A 18 3.47 13.25 -1.53
C GLN A 18 2.46 12.57 -0.60
N ALA A 19 2.01 11.36 -0.94
CA ALA A 19 1.20 10.57 -0.03
C ALA A 19 2.01 10.33 1.25
N GLU A 20 1.59 10.96 2.35
CA GLU A 20 2.26 10.82 3.63
C GLU A 20 2.11 9.36 4.09
N VAL A 21 3.25 8.70 4.27
CA VAL A 21 3.29 7.33 4.78
C VAL A 21 2.84 7.37 6.22
N ASN A 22 1.69 6.77 6.51
CA ASN A 22 1.11 6.80 7.85
C ASN A 22 0.59 5.44 8.32
N ALA A 23 0.98 4.34 7.67
CA ALA A 23 0.76 2.98 8.15
C ALA A 23 1.97 2.09 7.86
N VAL A 24 2.27 1.13 8.74
CA VAL A 24 3.33 0.13 8.56
C VAL A 24 2.84 -1.27 8.89
N ILE A 25 3.46 -2.28 8.27
CA ILE A 25 3.20 -3.68 8.60
C ILE A 25 4.12 -4.13 9.73
N THR A 26 3.56 -4.60 10.84
CA THR A 26 4.30 -4.96 12.06
C THR A 26 3.86 -6.32 12.62
N ASP A 27 4.69 -6.85 13.52
CA ASP A 27 4.41 -7.98 14.41
C ASP A 27 4.35 -7.56 15.90
N GLY A 28 4.32 -6.25 16.17
CA GLY A 28 4.35 -5.67 17.51
C GLY A 28 5.74 -5.57 18.14
N ARG A 29 6.81 -6.04 17.46
CA ARG A 29 8.20 -5.94 17.93
C ARG A 29 9.05 -5.01 17.08
N ALA A 30 8.79 -4.95 15.77
CA ALA A 30 9.54 -4.13 14.83
C ALA A 30 8.62 -3.24 13.98
N PRO A 31 9.08 -2.06 13.53
CA PRO A 31 8.30 -1.16 12.66
C PRO A 31 8.11 -1.70 11.23
N PHE A 32 8.76 -2.82 10.88
CA PHE A 32 8.47 -3.59 9.67
C PHE A 32 8.60 -5.09 9.95
N ALA A 33 7.61 -5.88 9.53
CA ALA A 33 7.64 -7.33 9.64
C ALA A 33 7.07 -8.02 8.38
N GLU A 34 7.71 -9.11 7.98
CA GLU A 34 7.19 -10.02 6.96
C GLU A 34 6.33 -11.12 7.58
N GLY A 35 5.31 -11.58 6.85
CA GLY A 35 4.40 -12.61 7.33
C GLY A 35 3.09 -12.64 6.57
N VAL A 36 2.07 -13.25 7.19
CA VAL A 36 0.70 -13.30 6.69
C VAL A 36 -0.17 -12.24 7.36
N LEU A 37 -0.87 -11.46 6.55
CA LEU A 37 -1.85 -10.45 6.98
C LEU A 37 -3.20 -11.13 7.23
N THR A 38 -3.27 -11.93 8.29
CA THR A 38 -4.49 -12.68 8.63
C THR A 38 -5.66 -11.75 8.91
N GLY A 39 -6.80 -12.02 8.28
CA GLY A 39 -8.01 -11.20 8.38
C GLY A 39 -8.03 -9.99 7.45
N TYR A 40 -7.02 -9.80 6.59
CA TYR A 40 -7.01 -8.74 5.59
C TYR A 40 -7.53 -9.22 4.23
N VAL A 41 -8.22 -8.34 3.52
CA VAL A 41 -8.71 -8.54 2.16
C VAL A 41 -8.12 -7.49 1.25
N VAL A 42 -7.45 -7.91 0.18
CA VAL A 42 -6.99 -6.99 -0.87
C VAL A 42 -8.16 -6.72 -1.81
N GLN A 43 -8.44 -5.44 -2.05
CA GLN A 43 -9.45 -4.99 -3.00
C GLN A 43 -8.85 -4.08 -4.06
N ALA A 44 -9.30 -4.24 -5.29
CA ALA A 44 -8.99 -3.34 -6.40
C ALA A 44 -10.27 -3.12 -7.20
N ARG A 45 -10.62 -1.85 -7.46
CA ARG A 45 -11.85 -1.48 -8.20
C ARG A 45 -13.12 -2.10 -7.61
N GLY A 46 -13.24 -2.09 -6.28
CA GLY A 46 -14.36 -2.68 -5.54
C GLY A 46 -14.45 -4.21 -5.57
N ARG A 47 -13.47 -4.91 -6.16
CA ARG A 47 -13.44 -6.37 -6.25
C ARG A 47 -12.39 -6.95 -5.32
N VAL A 48 -12.73 -8.07 -4.69
CA VAL A 48 -11.75 -8.84 -3.90
C VAL A 48 -10.74 -9.49 -4.84
N VAL A 49 -9.47 -9.17 -4.61
CA VAL A 49 -8.32 -9.77 -5.32
C VAL A 49 -7.88 -11.04 -4.60
N CYS A 50 -7.70 -10.97 -3.29
CA CYS A 50 -7.33 -12.10 -2.45
C CYS A 50 -7.61 -11.83 -0.97
N LYS A 51 -7.58 -12.89 -0.17
CA LYS A 51 -7.71 -12.85 1.30
C LYS A 51 -6.41 -13.34 1.93
N ASN A 52 -6.07 -12.80 3.09
CA ASN A 52 -4.86 -13.12 3.85
C ASN A 52 -3.58 -12.99 3.00
N PRO A 53 -3.29 -11.80 2.43
CA PRO A 53 -2.10 -11.61 1.62
C PRO A 53 -0.83 -11.72 2.48
N TYR A 54 0.33 -11.79 1.83
CA TYR A 54 1.63 -11.89 2.46
C TYR A 54 2.39 -10.57 2.33
N ALA A 55 2.97 -10.09 3.43
CA ALA A 55 3.96 -9.03 3.40
C ALA A 55 5.35 -9.64 3.17
N ILE A 56 6.01 -9.29 2.06
CA ILE A 56 7.33 -9.78 1.64
C ILE A 56 8.16 -8.56 1.21
N GLY A 57 9.08 -8.09 2.05
CA GLY A 57 9.79 -6.84 1.84
C GLY A 57 8.83 -5.70 1.51
N ARG A 58 9.06 -5.00 0.41
CA ARG A 58 8.17 -3.92 -0.06
C ARG A 58 6.89 -4.40 -0.79
N TYR A 59 6.54 -5.67 -0.73
CA TYR A 59 5.43 -6.24 -1.49
C TYR A 59 4.31 -6.77 -0.59
N ILE A 60 3.07 -6.49 -0.97
CA ILE A 60 1.88 -7.18 -0.46
C ILE A 60 1.43 -8.16 -1.56
N SER A 61 1.59 -9.45 -1.34
CA SER A 61 1.37 -10.47 -2.37
C SER A 61 0.20 -11.38 -2.05
N CYS A 62 -0.61 -11.69 -3.07
CA CYS A 62 -1.63 -12.74 -2.97
C CYS A 62 -1.06 -14.17 -2.96
N LYS A 63 0.27 -14.31 -3.03
CA LYS A 63 1.01 -15.57 -2.90
C LYS A 63 2.09 -15.41 -1.86
N ASN A 64 2.46 -16.52 -1.22
CA ASN A 64 3.55 -16.52 -0.23
C ASN A 64 4.96 -16.38 -0.84
N GLU A 65 5.07 -16.16 -2.14
CA GLU A 65 6.31 -15.94 -2.86
C GLU A 65 6.09 -14.83 -3.90
N VAL A 66 7.13 -14.01 -4.12
CA VAL A 66 7.22 -13.04 -5.22
C VAL A 66 8.55 -13.23 -5.94
N THR A 67 8.54 -13.06 -7.26
CA THR A 67 9.76 -13.07 -8.08
C THR A 67 10.08 -11.64 -8.51
N VAL A 68 11.27 -11.14 -8.18
CA VAL A 68 11.72 -9.79 -8.50
C VAL A 68 13.11 -9.88 -9.11
N GLY A 69 13.29 -9.38 -10.33
CA GLY A 69 14.59 -9.44 -11.01
C GLY A 69 15.15 -10.86 -11.18
N GLY A 70 14.28 -11.87 -11.29
CA GLY A 70 14.67 -13.29 -11.36
C GLY A 70 14.87 -13.97 -10.00
N THR A 71 14.95 -13.22 -8.90
CA THR A 71 15.11 -13.75 -7.55
C THR A 71 13.76 -13.98 -6.88
N LYS A 72 13.60 -15.13 -6.22
CA LYS A 72 12.39 -15.50 -5.47
C LYS A 72 12.52 -15.13 -4.00
N TYR A 73 11.52 -14.44 -3.46
CA TYR A 73 11.41 -14.04 -2.06
C TYR A 73 10.15 -14.66 -1.46
N ARG A 74 10.22 -15.12 -0.21
CA ARG A 74 9.15 -15.86 0.45
C ARG A 74 8.93 -15.36 1.89
N ALA A 75 7.69 -15.06 2.25
CA ALA A 75 7.34 -14.71 3.62
C ALA A 75 7.26 -15.96 4.52
N PRO A 76 7.54 -15.81 5.83
CA PRO A 76 7.22 -16.83 6.83
C PRO A 76 5.69 -17.07 6.85
N ARG A 77 5.24 -18.28 6.49
CA ARG A 77 3.80 -18.57 6.27
C ARG A 77 2.94 -18.49 7.53
N GLU A 78 3.52 -18.78 8.67
CA GLU A 78 2.82 -18.94 9.95
C GLU A 78 2.97 -17.72 10.87
N LYS A 79 3.78 -16.73 10.48
CA LYS A 79 4.00 -15.52 11.27
C LYS A 79 2.88 -14.52 10.96
N PRO A 80 1.94 -14.26 11.89
CA PRO A 80 0.95 -13.22 11.68
C PRO A 80 1.62 -11.85 11.75
N VAL A 81 1.22 -10.98 10.84
CA VAL A 81 1.54 -9.54 10.85
C VAL A 81 0.27 -8.76 10.59
N TRP A 82 0.27 -7.47 10.94
CA TRP A 82 -0.87 -6.58 10.73
C TRP A 82 -0.39 -5.17 10.40
N ALA A 83 -1.27 -4.37 9.82
CA ALA A 83 -1.03 -2.94 9.73
C ALA A 83 -1.33 -2.29 11.08
N ASP A 84 -0.39 -1.54 11.63
CA ASP A 84 -0.51 -0.91 12.95
C ASP A 84 -1.63 0.13 13.04
N THR A 85 -1.89 0.84 11.94
CA THR A 85 -2.94 1.86 11.83
C THR A 85 -3.59 1.84 10.45
N ASN A 86 -4.70 2.58 10.32
CA ASN A 86 -5.27 2.96 9.03
C ASN A 86 -4.33 3.94 8.34
N GLY A 87 -4.23 3.84 7.01
CA GLY A 87 -3.39 4.76 6.24
C GLY A 87 -2.75 4.16 5.00
N VAL A 88 -1.90 4.95 4.36
CA VAL A 88 -1.16 4.56 3.17
C VAL A 88 0.05 3.72 3.57
N LEU A 89 0.14 2.50 3.04
CA LEU A 89 1.36 1.68 3.07
C LEU A 89 2.33 2.19 2.01
N GLY A 90 3.00 3.29 2.33
CA GLY A 90 3.92 3.97 1.43
C GLY A 90 5.04 3.07 0.91
N ALA A 91 5.42 3.28 -0.35
CA ALA A 91 6.41 2.51 -1.09
C ALA A 91 6.11 1.01 -1.23
N MET A 92 4.95 0.53 -0.75
CA MET A 92 4.54 -0.86 -0.92
C MET A 92 3.85 -1.07 -2.26
N ILE A 93 4.03 -2.27 -2.81
CA ILE A 93 3.48 -2.66 -4.10
C ILE A 93 2.62 -3.90 -3.92
N VAL A 94 1.37 -3.84 -4.40
CA VAL A 94 0.46 -4.98 -4.36
C VAL A 94 0.68 -5.86 -5.58
N ILE A 95 0.96 -7.15 -5.35
CA ILE A 95 1.18 -8.15 -6.38
C ILE A 95 0.03 -9.16 -6.38
N GLY A 96 -0.62 -9.29 -7.53
CA GLY A 96 -1.73 -10.22 -7.73
C GLY A 96 -1.29 -11.68 -7.75
N SER A 97 -2.27 -12.59 -7.71
CA SER A 97 -2.01 -14.04 -7.76
C SER A 97 -1.34 -14.49 -9.06
N LYS A 98 -1.46 -13.73 -10.15
CA LYS A 98 -0.77 -13.98 -11.42
C LYS A 98 0.65 -13.39 -11.46
N GLY A 99 1.10 -12.74 -10.40
CA GLY A 99 2.41 -12.08 -10.34
C GLY A 99 2.46 -10.69 -10.97
N ASN A 100 1.33 -10.17 -11.44
CA ASN A 100 1.23 -8.82 -11.97
C ASN A 100 1.16 -7.79 -10.84
N GLU A 101 1.75 -6.62 -11.05
CA GLU A 101 1.51 -5.45 -10.22
C GLU A 101 0.04 -5.02 -10.33
N ILE A 102 -0.57 -4.70 -9.19
CA ILE A 102 -1.95 -4.22 -9.10
C ILE A 102 -1.96 -2.72 -8.80
N CYS A 103 -1.25 -2.30 -7.77
CA CYS A 103 -1.14 -0.89 -7.40
C CYS A 103 0.12 -0.64 -6.57
N LYS A 104 0.44 0.65 -6.37
CA LYS A 104 1.48 1.13 -5.45
C LYS A 104 0.83 1.99 -4.37
N ASN A 105 1.43 2.01 -3.19
CA ASN A 105 0.97 2.78 -2.04
C ASN A 105 -0.49 2.46 -1.67
N PRO A 106 -0.86 1.19 -1.44
CA PRO A 106 -2.24 0.84 -1.11
C PRO A 106 -2.66 1.47 0.22
N VAL A 107 -3.96 1.75 0.36
CA VAL A 107 -4.55 2.26 1.59
C VAL A 107 -5.06 1.11 2.45
N VAL A 108 -4.77 1.13 3.73
CA VAL A 108 -5.26 0.17 4.71
C VAL A 108 -6.41 0.76 5.52
N TYR A 109 -7.45 -0.06 5.63
CA TYR A 109 -8.60 0.19 6.49
C TYR A 109 -8.74 -0.99 7.47
N ASN A 110 -8.14 -0.85 8.66
CA ASN A 110 -8.33 -1.74 9.80
C ASN A 110 -9.76 -1.63 10.32
N GLN A 111 -10.48 -2.75 10.33
CA GLN A 111 -11.80 -2.79 10.96
C GLN A 111 -11.67 -3.21 12.42
N PHE A 112 -12.13 -2.34 13.33
CA PHE A 112 -12.27 -2.66 14.75
C PHE A 112 -13.52 -3.52 15.04
N ARG A 113 -14.51 -3.49 14.14
CA ARG A 113 -15.77 -4.26 14.23
C ARG A 113 -16.20 -4.68 12.81
N GLY A 114 -16.19 -5.99 12.54
CA GLY A 114 -16.49 -6.58 11.24
C GLY A 114 -15.63 -7.82 10.97
N SER A 115 -15.89 -8.52 9.86
CA SER A 115 -15.23 -9.81 9.60
C SER A 115 -13.80 -9.68 9.06
N SER A 116 -13.39 -8.53 8.51
CA SER A 116 -12.08 -8.36 7.87
C SER A 116 -11.63 -6.90 7.75
N SER A 117 -10.32 -6.67 7.83
CA SER A 117 -9.65 -5.42 7.44
C SER A 117 -9.40 -5.39 5.94
N PHE A 118 -9.19 -4.20 5.35
CA PHE A 118 -9.02 -4.04 3.90
C PHE A 118 -7.67 -3.42 3.53
N ILE A 119 -7.13 -3.87 2.41
CA ILE A 119 -6.03 -3.24 1.69
C ILE A 119 -6.59 -2.83 0.34
N ALA A 120 -6.86 -1.54 0.17
CA ALA A 120 -7.47 -0.98 -1.02
C ALA A 120 -6.40 -0.45 -1.98
N CYS A 121 -6.50 -0.91 -3.22
CA CYS A 121 -5.89 -0.30 -4.38
C CYS A 121 -6.91 0.66 -4.99
N GLU A 122 -6.79 1.95 -4.65
CA GLU A 122 -7.52 3.04 -5.28
C GLU A 122 -6.71 3.49 -6.53
N ASP A 123 -7.38 3.68 -7.67
CA ASP A 123 -6.77 4.11 -8.94
C ASP A 123 -6.39 5.60 -8.90
#